data_AF-A0A1T4NWA1-F1
#
_entry.id   AF-A0A1T4NWA1-F1
#
_cell.length_a   1.000
_cell.length_b   1.000
_cell.length_c   1.000
_cell.angle_alpha   90.00
_cell.angle_beta   90.00
_cell.angle_gamma   90.00
#
_symmetry.space_group_name_H-M   'P 1'
#
loop_
_entity.id
_entity.type
_entity.pdbx_description
1 polymer ?
#
loop_
_entity_poly.entity_id
_entity_poly.type
_entity_poly.pdbx_seq_one_letter_code
_entity_poly.pdbx_strand_id
1 'polypeptide(L)'
;MNKHKFLTVGIILLLIGLVVLINTEILNNNQINQFLTEILSVKIMAIILIVACLLLIIYLIIKFNIWSKILTFYKLDLNGKFILRLNLMSNSYTEITNYQKFKDKLAQFQTKYDFLKYDIDYTSSSISIELKTPQKLNIKNGEDFLKQFVNELNKMISLLSTEQIFIDLNITGEVNNLKENISFIITNQDNKVGINKNKYPNGIMSKLTHING
;
A
#
# COMPACT_ATOMS: atom_id res chain seq x y z
N MET A 1 8.61 -8.78 -23.90
CA MET A 1 8.41 -8.34 -25.29
C MET A 1 9.38 -7.19 -25.59
N ASN A 2 10.20 -7.29 -26.64
CA ASN A 2 11.33 -6.38 -26.87
C ASN A 2 10.83 -4.96 -27.21
N LYS A 3 11.26 -3.93 -26.47
CA LYS A 3 10.73 -2.54 -26.58
C LYS A 3 10.75 -1.99 -28.01
N HIS A 4 11.76 -2.38 -28.79
CA HIS A 4 11.88 -2.03 -30.20
C HIS A 4 10.81 -2.66 -31.09
N LYS A 5 10.37 -3.89 -30.78
CA LYS A 5 9.34 -4.61 -31.55
C LYS A 5 7.95 -3.99 -31.39
N PHE A 6 7.62 -3.45 -30.22
CA PHE A 6 6.33 -2.78 -30.00
C PHE A 6 6.26 -1.42 -30.71
N LEU A 7 7.34 -0.64 -30.67
CA LEU A 7 7.42 0.65 -31.37
C LEU A 7 7.35 0.47 -32.90
N THR A 8 8.02 -0.55 -33.44
CA THR A 8 7.95 -0.86 -34.87
C THR A 8 6.54 -1.29 -35.29
N VAL A 9 5.84 -2.11 -34.49
CA VAL A 9 4.45 -2.48 -34.77
C VAL A 9 3.52 -1.26 -34.76
N GLY A 10 3.70 -0.33 -33.81
CA GLY A 10 2.92 0.92 -33.75
C GLY A 10 3.16 1.83 -34.97
N ILE A 11 4.41 1.97 -35.41
CA ILE A 11 4.77 2.75 -36.61
C ILE A 11 4.21 2.10 -37.88
N ILE A 12 4.29 0.77 -37.98
CA ILE A 12 3.74 0.02 -39.13
C ILE A 12 2.23 0.19 -39.21
N LEU A 13 1.50 0.10 -38.10
CA LEU A 13 0.05 0.32 -38.06
C LEU A 13 -0.33 1.75 -38.46
N LEU A 14 0.44 2.76 -38.05
CA LEU A 14 0.26 4.16 -38.46
C LEU A 14 0.48 4.35 -39.97
N LEU A 15 1.54 3.74 -40.51
CA LEU A 15 1.83 3.80 -41.95
C LEU A 15 0.77 3.09 -42.79
N ILE A 16 0.26 1.94 -42.34
CA ILE A 16 -0.85 1.24 -43.00
C ILE A 16 -2.12 2.09 -43.00
N GLY A 17 -2.43 2.76 -41.87
CA GLY A 17 -3.57 3.69 -41.80
C GLY A 17 -3.44 4.85 -42.78
N LEU A 18 -2.23 5.39 -42.96
CA LEU A 18 -1.93 6.48 -43.88
C LEU A 18 -2.08 6.06 -45.36
N VAL A 19 -1.62 4.85 -45.71
CA VAL A 19 -1.75 4.30 -47.08
C VAL A 19 -3.21 4.03 -47.44
N VAL A 20 -4.02 3.54 -46.49
CA VAL A 20 -5.46 3.32 -46.72
C VAL A 20 -6.18 4.64 -46.96
N LEU A 21 -5.84 5.70 -46.21
CA LEU A 21 -6.39 7.05 -46.38
C LEU A 21 -6.10 7.63 -47.77
N ILE A 22 -4.84 7.54 -48.22
CA ILE A 22 -4.43 8.05 -49.55
C ILE A 22 -5.15 7.28 -50.67
N ASN A 23 -5.30 5.96 -50.55
CA ASN A 23 -6.01 5.18 -51.56
C ASN A 23 -7.52 5.46 -51.60
N THR A 24 -8.14 5.84 -50.47
CA THR A 24 -9.56 6.21 -50.44
C THR A 24 -9.86 7.57 -51.07
N GLU A 25 -8.91 8.52 -51.02
CA GLU A 25 -9.04 9.81 -51.73
C GLU A 25 -8.98 9.65 -53.26
N ILE A 26 -8.11 8.76 -53.76
CA ILE A 26 -7.86 8.59 -55.20
C ILE A 26 -9.03 7.91 -55.93
N LEU A 27 -9.84 7.08 -55.25
CA LEU A 27 -10.85 6.25 -55.91
C LEU A 27 -12.23 6.94 -56.12
N ASN A 28 -12.40 8.19 -55.69
CA ASN A 28 -13.73 8.72 -55.44
C ASN A 28 -14.10 9.96 -56.25
N ASN A 29 -14.46 9.74 -57.53
CA ASN A 29 -14.72 10.80 -58.50
C ASN A 29 -16.24 11.05 -58.77
N ASN A 30 -17.10 10.87 -57.76
CA ASN A 30 -18.54 11.19 -57.85
C ASN A 30 -19.00 11.94 -56.58
N GLN A 31 -19.69 13.08 -56.74
CA GLN A 31 -20.02 14.02 -55.64
C GLN A 31 -20.83 13.40 -54.47
N ILE A 32 -21.72 12.44 -54.72
CA ILE A 32 -22.46 11.73 -53.66
C ILE A 32 -21.56 10.74 -52.90
N ASN A 33 -20.68 10.06 -53.64
CA ASN A 33 -19.70 9.17 -53.03
C ASN A 33 -18.64 9.99 -52.27
N GLN A 34 -18.29 11.21 -52.71
CA GLN A 34 -17.39 12.13 -51.98
C GLN A 34 -17.94 12.46 -50.60
N PHE A 35 -19.21 12.88 -50.48
CA PHE A 35 -19.80 13.21 -49.18
C PHE A 35 -19.87 12.00 -48.21
N LEU A 36 -20.26 10.82 -48.72
CA LEU A 36 -20.30 9.60 -47.91
C LEU A 36 -18.90 9.13 -47.48
N THR A 37 -17.90 9.33 -48.33
CA THR A 37 -16.51 8.93 -48.07
C THR A 37 -15.81 9.89 -47.12
N GLU A 38 -16.12 11.19 -47.17
CA GLU A 38 -15.66 12.18 -46.18
C GLU A 38 -16.20 11.87 -44.77
N ILE A 39 -17.48 11.53 -44.63
CA ILE A 39 -18.05 11.16 -43.32
C ILE A 39 -17.41 9.86 -42.81
N LEU A 40 -17.18 8.89 -43.68
CA LEU A 40 -16.52 7.62 -43.30
C LEU A 40 -15.06 7.86 -42.89
N SER A 41 -14.32 8.67 -43.65
CA SER A 41 -12.90 8.95 -43.40
C SER A 41 -12.69 9.71 -42.08
N VAL A 42 -13.56 10.68 -41.77
CA VAL A 42 -13.53 11.40 -40.48
C VAL A 42 -13.79 10.46 -39.31
N LYS A 43 -14.77 9.55 -39.42
CA LYS A 43 -15.06 8.54 -38.38
C LYS A 43 -13.90 7.57 -38.19
N ILE A 44 -13.30 7.09 -39.28
CA ILE A 44 -12.13 6.20 -39.24
C ILE A 44 -10.94 6.94 -38.58
N MET A 45 -10.70 8.19 -38.95
CA MET A 45 -9.62 9.02 -38.40
C MET A 45 -9.81 9.24 -36.89
N ALA A 46 -11.05 9.52 -36.45
CA ALA A 46 -11.36 9.63 -35.03
C ALA A 46 -11.10 8.33 -34.26
N ILE A 47 -11.48 7.17 -34.82
CA ILE A 47 -11.21 5.86 -34.21
C ILE A 47 -9.70 5.61 -34.11
N ILE A 48 -8.94 5.88 -35.18
CA ILE A 48 -7.47 5.73 -35.18
C ILE A 48 -6.84 6.62 -34.11
N LEU A 49 -7.28 7.87 -34.00
CA LEU A 49 -6.77 8.81 -33.00
C LEU A 49 -7.04 8.31 -31.57
N ILE A 50 -8.26 7.82 -31.30
CA ILE A 50 -8.63 7.25 -29.99
C ILE A 50 -7.76 6.03 -29.66
N VAL A 51 -7.59 5.11 -30.61
CA VAL A 51 -6.76 3.92 -30.42
C VAL A 51 -5.30 4.31 -30.19
N ALA A 52 -4.76 5.27 -30.95
CA ALA A 52 -3.40 5.77 -30.77
C ALA A 52 -3.21 6.42 -29.39
N CYS A 53 -4.18 7.21 -28.92
CA CYS A 53 -4.17 7.78 -27.57
C CYS A 53 -4.21 6.69 -26.48
N LEU A 54 -5.06 5.67 -26.63
CA LEU A 54 -5.12 4.55 -25.67
C LEU A 54 -3.80 3.77 -25.62
N LEU A 55 -3.20 3.49 -26.78
CA LEU A 55 -1.90 2.83 -26.87
C LEU A 55 -0.78 3.67 -26.24
N LEU A 56 -0.80 4.99 -26.44
CA LEU A 56 0.13 5.91 -25.79
C LEU A 56 -0.02 5.88 -24.26
N ILE A 57 -1.25 5.93 -23.74
CA ILE A 57 -1.54 5.85 -22.30
C ILE A 57 -1.03 4.53 -21.73
N ILE A 58 -1.34 3.41 -22.37
CA ILE A 58 -0.87 2.07 -21.97
C ILE A 58 0.67 2.03 -21.98
N TYR A 59 1.31 2.56 -23.02
CA TYR A 59 2.76 2.62 -23.12
C TYR A 59 3.38 3.47 -22.00
N LEU A 60 2.82 4.64 -21.68
CA LEU A 60 3.28 5.48 -20.58
C LEU A 60 3.15 4.75 -19.24
N ILE A 61 2.02 4.09 -19.00
CA ILE A 61 1.79 3.31 -17.78
C ILE A 61 2.83 2.18 -17.63
N ILE A 62 3.13 1.45 -18.71
CA ILE A 62 4.15 0.39 -18.73
C ILE A 62 5.56 0.98 -18.55
N LYS A 63 5.91 2.02 -19.31
CA LYS A 63 7.24 2.64 -19.31
C LYS A 63 7.61 3.23 -17.95
N PHE A 64 6.66 3.92 -17.31
CA PHE A 64 6.87 4.56 -16.01
C PHE A 64 6.60 3.62 -14.82
N ASN A 65 6.24 2.37 -15.09
CA ASN A 65 5.89 1.36 -14.09
C ASN A 65 4.92 1.90 -13.03
N ILE A 66 3.95 2.70 -13.48
CA ILE A 66 3.01 3.43 -12.60
C ILE A 66 2.17 2.44 -11.79
N TRP A 67 1.82 1.29 -12.39
CA TRP A 67 1.15 0.19 -11.70
C TRP A 67 1.91 -0.29 -10.48
N SER A 68 3.23 -0.53 -10.59
CA SER A 68 4.04 -0.96 -9.45
C SER A 68 3.99 0.06 -8.31
N LYS A 69 4.07 1.37 -8.63
CA LYS A 69 3.97 2.44 -7.63
C LYS A 69 2.58 2.49 -6.97
N ILE A 70 1.50 2.37 -7.73
CA ILE A 70 0.13 2.35 -7.18
C ILE A 70 -0.06 1.11 -6.29
N LEU A 71 0.49 -0.04 -6.68
CA LEU A 71 0.45 -1.28 -5.91
C LEU A 71 1.30 -1.24 -4.63
N THR A 72 2.23 -0.29 -4.48
CA THR A 72 3.02 -0.14 -3.26
C THR A 72 2.32 0.60 -2.12
N PHE A 73 1.12 1.16 -2.37
CA PHE A 73 0.30 1.75 -1.33
C PHE A 73 -0.56 0.68 -0.66
N TYR A 74 -0.36 0.53 0.64
CA TYR A 74 -1.15 -0.36 1.46
C TYR A 74 -2.11 0.46 2.32
N LYS A 75 -3.32 -0.05 2.52
CA LYS A 75 -4.21 0.46 3.56
C LYS A 75 -3.89 -0.26 4.85
N LEU A 76 -3.60 0.51 5.90
CA LEU A 76 -3.40 0.05 7.26
C LEU A 76 -4.71 0.13 8.03
N ASP A 77 -5.06 -0.96 8.69
CA ASP A 77 -6.10 -1.04 9.72
C ASP A 77 -5.48 -1.74 10.93
N LEU A 78 -5.43 -1.08 12.08
CA LEU A 78 -4.73 -1.56 13.28
C LEU A 78 -5.58 -1.28 14.52
N ASN A 79 -5.68 -2.28 15.38
CA ASN A 79 -6.25 -2.19 16.72
C ASN A 79 -5.34 -2.92 17.69
N GLY A 80 -4.98 -2.27 18.79
CA GLY A 80 -4.14 -2.90 19.78
C GLY A 80 -4.29 -2.30 21.16
N LYS A 81 -3.81 -3.07 22.13
CA LYS A 81 -3.78 -2.75 23.54
C LYS A 81 -2.39 -3.02 24.08
N PHE A 82 -1.90 -2.05 24.83
CA PHE A 82 -0.59 -2.08 25.48
C PHE A 82 -0.79 -1.75 26.95
N ILE A 83 -0.51 -2.70 27.83
CA ILE A 83 -0.72 -2.55 29.27
C ILE A 83 0.62 -2.68 29.98
N LEU A 84 0.97 -1.67 30.76
CA LEU A 84 2.10 -1.66 31.67
C LEU A 84 1.55 -1.89 33.08
N ARG A 85 2.05 -2.91 33.78
CA ARG A 85 1.64 -3.20 35.17
C ARG A 85 2.88 -3.25 36.06
N LEU A 86 2.80 -2.66 37.24
CA LEU A 86 3.87 -2.78 38.22
C LEU A 86 3.93 -4.23 38.73
N ASN A 87 5.14 -4.79 38.80
CA ASN A 87 5.35 -6.08 39.43
C ASN A 87 5.35 -5.91 40.96
N LEU A 88 4.31 -6.39 41.62
CA LEU A 88 4.12 -6.26 43.07
C LEU A 88 5.16 -7.04 43.90
N MET A 89 5.98 -7.90 43.28
CA MET A 89 7.12 -8.56 43.95
C MET A 89 8.38 -7.68 44.03
N SER A 90 8.41 -6.55 43.32
CA SER A 90 9.49 -5.56 43.43
C SER A 90 9.29 -4.71 44.68
N ASN A 91 10.30 -4.63 45.55
CA ASN A 91 10.27 -3.76 46.73
C ASN A 91 9.82 -2.34 46.34
N SER A 92 8.74 -1.90 46.98
CA SER A 92 7.86 -0.77 46.65
C SER A 92 8.48 0.63 46.63
N TYR A 93 9.82 0.74 46.59
CA TYR A 93 10.57 1.99 46.66
C TYR A 93 11.73 2.07 45.67
N THR A 94 11.90 1.08 44.77
CA THR A 94 12.91 1.20 43.71
C THR A 94 12.33 2.01 42.55
N GLU A 95 12.98 3.14 42.25
CA GLU A 95 12.69 3.93 41.06
C GLU A 95 12.75 3.02 39.82
N ILE A 96 11.78 3.14 38.93
CA ILE A 96 11.79 2.37 37.68
C ILE A 96 12.96 2.86 36.85
N THR A 97 13.93 1.98 36.64
CA THR A 97 15.14 2.31 35.87
C THR A 97 14.75 2.75 34.46
N ASN A 98 15.30 3.88 34.00
CA ASN A 98 15.06 4.48 32.68
C ASN A 98 13.60 4.91 32.38
N TYR A 99 12.73 5.05 33.38
CA TYR A 99 11.34 5.46 33.17
C TYR A 99 11.19 6.78 32.39
N GLN A 100 12.04 7.78 32.70
CA GLN A 100 12.02 9.05 31.96
C GLN A 100 12.34 8.85 30.47
N LYS A 101 13.37 8.05 30.15
CA LYS A 101 13.72 7.72 28.76
C LYS A 101 12.58 6.99 28.06
N PHE A 102 11.87 6.11 28.76
CA PHE A 102 10.68 5.45 28.24
C PHE A 102 9.59 6.47 27.92
N LYS A 103 9.27 7.40 28.83
CA LYS A 103 8.26 8.45 28.58
C LYS A 103 8.63 9.30 27.36
N ASP A 104 9.89 9.71 27.26
CA ASP A 104 10.37 10.49 26.12
C ASP A 104 10.24 9.69 24.81
N LYS A 105 10.56 8.40 24.84
CA LYS A 105 10.45 7.52 23.68
C LYS A 105 8.99 7.24 23.29
N LEU A 106 8.09 7.11 24.26
CA LEU A 106 6.65 6.99 24.04
C LEU A 106 6.08 8.26 23.41
N ALA A 107 6.47 9.44 23.88
CA ALA A 107 6.08 10.70 23.27
C ALA A 107 6.57 10.82 21.82
N GLN A 108 7.84 10.45 21.55
CA GLN A 108 8.37 10.39 20.18
C GLN A 108 7.61 9.40 19.30
N PHE A 109 7.24 8.25 19.86
CA PHE A 109 6.44 7.24 19.16
C PHE A 109 5.06 7.79 18.79
N GLN A 110 4.36 8.44 19.74
CA GLN A 110 3.07 9.07 19.50
C GLN A 110 3.14 10.18 18.45
N THR A 111 4.17 11.03 18.49
CA THR A 111 4.37 12.09 17.49
C THR A 111 4.69 11.51 16.11
N LYS A 112 5.48 10.44 16.03
CA LYS A 112 5.83 9.80 14.75
C LYS A 112 4.64 9.09 14.11
N TYR A 113 3.74 8.56 14.92
CA TYR A 113 2.53 7.84 14.50
C TYR A 113 1.28 8.61 14.93
N ASP A 114 1.27 9.93 14.71
CA ASP A 114 0.21 10.88 15.08
C ASP A 114 -1.16 10.55 14.45
N PHE A 115 -1.14 9.79 13.36
CA PHE A 115 -2.32 9.27 12.69
C PHE A 115 -3.04 8.16 13.47
N LEU A 116 -2.40 7.56 14.49
CA LEU A 116 -3.04 6.62 15.40
C LEU A 116 -3.81 7.40 16.48
N LYS A 117 -5.00 6.92 16.82
CA LYS A 117 -5.71 7.39 18.00
C LYS A 117 -5.20 6.60 19.21
N TYR A 118 -4.77 7.34 20.23
CA TYR A 118 -4.34 6.80 21.52
C TYR A 118 -5.41 7.10 22.57
N ASP A 119 -5.81 6.08 23.31
CA ASP A 119 -6.64 6.22 24.50
C ASP A 119 -5.84 5.68 25.70
N ILE A 120 -5.61 6.54 26.69
CA ILE A 120 -4.72 6.22 27.81
C ILE A 120 -5.55 6.25 29.08
N ASP A 121 -5.62 5.09 29.72
CA ASP A 121 -6.25 4.93 31.02
C ASP A 121 -5.17 4.65 32.08
N TYR A 122 -5.26 5.42 33.17
CA TYR A 122 -4.33 5.35 34.29
C TYR A 122 -5.07 4.76 35.50
N THR A 123 -4.61 3.61 35.96
CA THR A 123 -5.07 3.04 37.24
C THR A 123 -3.95 3.14 38.28
N SER A 124 -4.27 2.81 39.53
CA SER A 124 -3.33 2.86 40.66
C SER A 124 -2.06 2.01 40.48
N SER A 125 -2.10 0.98 39.64
CA SER A 125 -0.97 0.05 39.45
C SER A 125 -0.72 -0.33 37.98
N SER A 126 -1.44 0.29 37.04
CA SER A 126 -1.27 0.02 35.62
C SER A 126 -1.55 1.22 34.74
N ILE A 127 -0.93 1.22 33.56
CA ILE A 127 -1.24 2.14 32.47
C ILE A 127 -1.72 1.28 31.32
N SER A 128 -2.91 1.55 30.81
CA SER A 128 -3.47 0.91 29.62
C SER A 128 -3.48 1.92 28.49
N ILE A 129 -2.85 1.56 27.38
CA ILE A 129 -2.83 2.35 26.15
C ILE A 129 -3.54 1.54 25.07
N GLU A 130 -4.71 2.00 24.66
CA GLU A 130 -5.39 1.48 23.49
C GLU A 130 -4.99 2.32 22.27
N LEU A 131 -4.68 1.64 21.18
CA LEU A 131 -4.15 2.24 19.97
C LEU A 131 -4.92 1.70 18.78
N LYS A 132 -5.48 2.62 17.98
CA LYS A 132 -6.26 2.26 16.80
C LYS A 132 -6.06 3.22 15.65
N THR A 133 -6.16 2.72 14.42
CA THR A 133 -6.32 3.58 13.25
C THR A 133 -7.76 4.09 13.18
N PRO A 134 -8.01 5.41 13.28
CA PRO A 134 -9.38 5.95 13.20
C PRO A 134 -9.98 5.79 11.80
N GLN A 135 -9.14 5.70 10.77
CA GLN A 135 -9.52 5.48 9.37
C GLN A 135 -8.44 4.66 8.66
N LYS A 136 -8.80 3.99 7.56
CA LYS A 136 -7.84 3.21 6.75
C LYS A 136 -6.84 4.14 6.08
N LEU A 137 -5.57 4.04 6.47
CA LEU A 137 -4.52 4.96 6.04
C LEU A 137 -3.66 4.36 4.94
N ASN A 138 -3.37 5.16 3.91
CA ASN A 138 -2.46 4.76 2.84
C ASN A 138 -1.01 4.92 3.29
N ILE A 139 -0.34 3.80 3.57
CA ILE A 139 1.09 3.74 3.88
C ILE A 139 1.87 3.24 2.68
N LYS A 140 3.04 3.83 2.45
CA LYS A 140 3.96 3.39 1.40
C LYS A 140 4.77 2.21 1.93
N ASN A 141 4.74 1.09 1.22
CA ASN A 141 5.42 -0.15 1.56
C ASN A 141 5.04 -0.68 2.97
N GLY A 142 3.95 -1.44 3.01
CA GLY A 142 3.35 -1.93 4.25
C GLY A 142 4.26 -2.83 5.09
N GLU A 143 5.13 -3.62 4.45
CA GLU A 143 6.05 -4.50 5.18
C GLU A 143 7.19 -3.74 5.85
N ASP A 144 7.73 -2.71 5.20
CA ASP A 144 8.75 -1.84 5.80
C ASP A 144 8.17 -1.04 6.97
N PHE A 145 6.92 -0.57 6.82
CA PHE A 145 6.19 0.06 7.91
C PHE A 145 6.09 -0.88 9.12
N LEU A 146 5.62 -2.12 8.95
CA LEU A 146 5.47 -3.08 10.05
C LEU A 146 6.82 -3.37 10.74
N LYS A 147 7.89 -3.56 9.97
CA LYS A 147 9.24 -3.76 10.52
C LYS A 147 9.71 -2.57 11.36
N GLN A 148 9.53 -1.35 10.86
CA GLN A 148 9.91 -0.14 11.60
C GLN A 148 9.06 0.05 12.85
N PHE A 149 7.75 -0.18 12.74
CA PHE A 149 6.80 -0.05 13.85
C PHE A 149 7.14 -1.02 15.00
N VAL A 150 7.36 -2.30 14.67
CA VAL A 150 7.79 -3.33 15.64
C VAL A 150 9.16 -2.99 16.26
N ASN A 151 10.12 -2.53 15.46
CA ASN A 151 11.44 -2.18 15.97
C ASN A 151 11.39 -1.00 16.95
N GLU A 152 10.60 0.04 16.67
CA GLU A 152 10.45 1.17 17.60
C GLU A 152 9.70 0.76 18.87
N LEU A 153 8.66 -0.09 18.77
CA LEU A 153 8.02 -0.68 19.95
C LEU A 153 9.01 -1.48 20.80
N ASN A 154 9.84 -2.31 20.17
CA ASN A 154 10.84 -3.12 20.85
C ASN A 154 11.88 -2.25 21.57
N LYS A 155 12.39 -1.20 20.91
CA LYS A 155 13.29 -0.22 21.53
C LYS A 155 12.65 0.46 22.73
N MET A 156 11.38 0.87 22.60
CA MET A 156 10.64 1.52 23.69
C MET A 156 10.47 0.57 24.88
N ILE A 157 10.01 -0.66 24.64
CA ILE A 157 9.78 -1.67 25.67
C ILE A 157 11.10 -2.08 26.37
N SER A 158 12.19 -2.17 25.62
CA SER A 158 13.52 -2.52 26.17
C SER A 158 14.08 -1.51 27.19
N LEU A 159 13.49 -0.31 27.28
CA LEU A 159 13.86 0.68 28.29
C LEU A 159 13.30 0.35 29.68
N LEU A 160 12.30 -0.52 29.77
CA LEU A 160 11.66 -0.88 31.03
C LEU A 160 12.30 -2.14 31.62
N SER A 161 12.54 -2.13 32.94
CA SER A 161 13.02 -3.32 33.65
C SER A 161 11.93 -4.37 33.74
N THR A 162 12.25 -5.58 33.29
CA THR A 162 11.36 -6.74 33.30
C THR A 162 11.09 -7.28 34.70
N GLU A 163 11.97 -6.94 35.65
CA GLU A 163 11.83 -7.32 37.06
C GLU A 163 10.79 -6.43 37.76
N GLN A 164 10.66 -5.18 37.30
CA GLN A 164 9.81 -4.15 37.93
C GLN A 164 8.47 -3.98 37.21
N ILE A 165 8.39 -4.27 35.90
CA ILE A 165 7.21 -4.02 35.08
C ILE A 165 6.85 -5.26 34.26
N PHE A 166 5.58 -5.66 34.38
CA PHE A 166 4.96 -6.60 33.46
C PHE A 166 4.35 -5.83 32.27
N ILE A 167 4.66 -6.30 31.07
CA ILE A 167 4.22 -5.66 29.82
C ILE A 167 3.31 -6.63 29.08
N ASP A 168 2.07 -6.23 28.87
CA ASP A 168 1.11 -6.93 28.01
C ASP A 168 1.00 -6.14 26.72
N LEU A 169 1.28 -6.77 25.58
CA LEU A 169 1.18 -6.14 24.27
C LEU A 169 0.39 -7.08 23.38
N ASN A 170 -0.70 -6.59 22.83
CA ASN A 170 -1.49 -7.29 21.82
C ASN A 170 -1.99 -6.27 20.80
N ILE A 171 -1.34 -6.24 19.63
CA ILE A 171 -1.74 -5.40 18.50
C ILE A 171 -2.09 -6.31 17.33
N THR A 172 -3.28 -6.14 16.79
CA THR A 172 -3.77 -6.84 15.62
C THR A 172 -4.00 -5.85 14.49
N GLY A 173 -3.91 -6.31 13.26
CA GLY A 173 -4.27 -5.47 12.14
C GLY A 173 -4.07 -6.12 10.79
N GLU A 174 -4.37 -5.34 9.76
CA GLU A 174 -4.21 -5.68 8.37
C GLU A 174 -3.50 -4.58 7.60
N VAL A 175 -2.68 -5.01 6.64
CA VAL A 175 -1.99 -4.17 5.70
C VAL A 175 -2.27 -4.74 4.31
N ASN A 176 -3.12 -4.07 3.52
CA ASN A 176 -3.55 -4.61 2.23
C ASN A 176 -3.32 -3.64 1.06
N ASN A 177 -2.96 -4.17 -0.10
CA ASN A 177 -2.94 -3.44 -1.36
C ASN A 177 -3.80 -4.19 -2.39
N LEU A 178 -3.80 -3.79 -3.66
CA LEU A 178 -4.61 -4.47 -4.69
C LEU A 178 -4.13 -5.90 -5.02
N LYS A 179 -2.92 -6.30 -4.59
CA LYS A 179 -2.30 -7.60 -4.91
C LYS A 179 -2.37 -8.59 -3.74
N GLU A 180 -2.21 -8.12 -2.51
CA GLU A 180 -2.01 -8.93 -1.32
C GLU A 180 -2.63 -8.29 -0.08
N ASN A 181 -3.05 -9.14 0.86
CA ASN A 181 -3.41 -8.78 2.22
C ASN A 181 -2.39 -9.41 3.18
N ILE A 182 -1.93 -8.64 4.16
CA ILE A 182 -1.05 -9.09 5.24
C ILE A 182 -1.80 -8.83 6.56
N SER A 183 -2.34 -9.88 7.17
CA SER A 183 -2.83 -9.84 8.55
C SER A 183 -1.66 -10.03 9.50
N PHE A 184 -1.57 -9.25 10.56
CA PHE A 184 -0.50 -9.33 11.53
C PHE A 184 -1.01 -9.29 12.98
N ILE A 185 -0.24 -9.93 13.86
CA ILE A 185 -0.40 -9.90 15.31
C ILE A 185 0.97 -9.58 15.90
N ILE A 186 1.05 -8.54 16.71
CA ILE A 186 2.24 -8.12 17.45
C ILE A 186 1.97 -8.37 18.92
N THR A 187 2.79 -9.21 19.54
CA THR A 187 2.63 -9.60 20.95
C THR A 187 3.93 -9.42 21.73
N ASN A 188 3.82 -9.28 23.05
CA ASN A 188 4.99 -9.45 23.91
C ASN A 188 5.35 -10.93 24.03
N GLN A 189 6.61 -11.28 23.77
CA GLN A 189 7.21 -12.60 23.95
C GLN A 189 8.43 -12.43 24.84
N ASP A 190 8.26 -12.61 26.16
CA ASP A 190 9.33 -12.48 27.15
C ASP A 190 10.07 -11.12 27.11
N ASN A 191 9.30 -10.03 27.06
CA ASN A 191 9.78 -8.65 26.97
C ASN A 191 10.52 -8.32 25.66
N LYS A 192 10.25 -9.10 24.61
CA LYS A 192 10.58 -8.76 23.22
C LYS A 192 9.30 -8.67 22.41
N VAL A 193 9.27 -7.71 21.49
CA VAL A 193 8.14 -7.56 20.59
C VAL A 193 8.25 -8.58 19.47
N GLY A 194 7.38 -9.59 19.50
CA GLY A 194 7.22 -10.58 18.44
C GLY A 194 6.18 -10.12 17.41
N ILE A 195 6.37 -10.49 16.15
CA ILE A 195 5.36 -10.29 15.09
C ILE A 195 5.08 -11.61 14.39
N ASN A 196 3.81 -12.00 14.37
CA ASN A 196 3.30 -13.05 13.50
C ASN A 196 2.54 -12.40 12.34
N LYS A 197 2.84 -12.82 11.10
CA LYS A 197 2.22 -12.26 9.90
C LYS A 197 1.80 -13.39 8.98
N ASN A 198 0.57 -13.30 8.46
CA ASN A 198 0.06 -14.19 7.45
C ASN A 198 -0.25 -13.39 6.18
N LYS A 199 0.23 -13.88 5.04
CA LYS A 199 0.16 -13.19 3.75
C LYS A 199 -0.69 -14.00 2.79
N TYR A 200 -1.67 -13.36 2.19
CA TYR A 200 -2.60 -13.99 1.25
C TYR A 200 -2.80 -13.10 0.01
N PRO A 201 -3.01 -13.70 -1.17
CA PRO A 201 -3.33 -12.94 -2.37
C PRO A 201 -4.69 -12.26 -2.23
N ASN A 202 -4.82 -11.03 -2.73
CA ASN A 202 -6.10 -10.33 -2.70
C ASN A 202 -6.99 -10.87 -3.83
N GLY A 203 -8.22 -11.30 -3.49
CA GLY A 203 -9.07 -12.18 -4.30
C GLY A 203 -9.47 -11.69 -5.71
N ILE A 204 -9.19 -10.42 -6.02
CA ILE A 204 -9.48 -9.82 -7.33
C ILE A 204 -8.45 -10.27 -8.38
N MET A 205 -7.18 -10.43 -8.01
CA MET A 205 -6.11 -10.84 -8.93
C MET A 205 -6.00 -12.37 -9.04
N SER A 206 -6.32 -13.12 -7.98
CA SER A 206 -6.27 -14.59 -7.97
C SER A 206 -7.38 -15.23 -8.81
N LYS A 207 -8.53 -14.57 -8.97
CA LYS A 207 -9.59 -15.00 -9.90
C LYS A 207 -9.16 -14.90 -11.37
N LEU A 208 -8.32 -13.93 -11.73
CA LEU A 208 -7.87 -13.75 -13.12
C LEU A 208 -6.83 -14.80 -13.55
N THR A 209 -6.05 -15.35 -12.62
CA THR A 209 -5.07 -16.41 -12.91
C THR A 209 -5.68 -17.81 -12.99
N HIS A 210 -6.87 -18.03 -12.43
CA HIS A 210 -7.57 -19.32 -12.49
C HIS A 210 -8.50 -19.48 -13.71
N ILE A 211 -8.71 -18.42 -14.50
CA ILE A 211 -9.53 -18.48 -15.72
C ILE A 211 -8.69 -18.85 -16.95
N ASN A 212 -7.36 -18.84 -16.85
CA ASN A 212 -6.43 -19.19 -17.94
C ASN A 212 -5.55 -20.42 -17.62
N GLY A 213 -6.00 -21.28 -16.70
CA GLY A 213 -5.36 -22.56 -16.38
C GLY A 213 -6.03 -23.70 -17.12
#